data_AF-A0A8X6NXQ2-F1
#
_entry.id   AF-A0A8X6NXQ2-F1
#
_cell.length_a   1.000
_cell.length_b   1.000
_cell.length_c   1.000
_cell.angle_alpha   90.00
_cell.angle_beta   90.00
_cell.angle_gamma   90.00
#
_symmetry.space_group_name_H-M   'P 1'
#
loop_
_entity.id
_entity.type
_entity.pdbx_description
1 polymer ?
#
loop_
_entity_poly.entity_id
_entity_poly.type
_entity_poly.pdbx_seq_one_letter_code
_entity_poly.pdbx_strand_id
1 'polypeptide(L)' 'MSGRPPEELAVELDSVFLSNFSKKDGKSISVETLVDTLIVLYDECCNSSLRREKTVTSFIEY' A
#
# COMPACT_ATOMS: atom_id res chain seq x y z
N MET A 1 23.89 0.53 -15.03
CA MET A 1 22.44 0.23 -15.12
C MET A 1 21.72 1.58 -15.18
N SER A 2 21.31 2.02 -16.36
CA SER A 2 20.49 3.25 -16.48
C SER A 2 19.06 2.82 -16.16
N GLY A 3 18.65 3.01 -14.91
CA GLY A 3 17.27 2.79 -14.49
C GLY A 3 16.39 3.89 -15.09
N ARG A 4 15.13 3.56 -15.41
CA ARG A 4 14.12 4.54 -15.80
C ARG A 4 14.05 5.66 -14.76
N PRO A 5 13.89 6.91 -15.19
CA PRO A 5 13.92 8.03 -14.26
C PRO A 5 12.64 8.05 -13.39
N PRO A 6 12.70 8.57 -12.15
CA PRO A 6 11.61 8.47 -11.17
C PRO A 6 10.27 9.04 -11.66
N GLU A 7 10.30 10.08 -12.48
CA GLU A 7 9.13 10.72 -13.06
C GLU A 7 8.35 9.78 -14.00
N GLU A 8 9.05 8.95 -14.77
CA GLU A 8 8.41 7.96 -15.65
C GLU A 8 7.75 6.84 -14.83
N LEU A 9 8.36 6.46 -13.70
CA LEU A 9 7.79 5.45 -12.80
C LEU A 9 6.53 5.96 -12.08
N ALA A 10 6.53 7.24 -11.66
CA ALA A 10 5.36 7.85 -11.02
C ALA A 10 4.15 7.90 -11.97
N VAL A 11 4.38 8.31 -13.22
CA VAL A 11 3.33 8.34 -14.26
C VAL A 11 2.77 6.94 -14.55
N GLU A 12 3.63 5.91 -14.60
CA GLU A 12 3.19 4.53 -14.74
C GLU A 12 2.32 4.09 -13.55
N LEU A 13 2.74 4.43 -12.33
CA LEU A 13 2.02 4.09 -11.11
C LEU A 13 0.63 4.75 -11.09
N ASP A 14 0.55 6.03 -11.41
CA ASP A 14 -0.71 6.77 -11.52
C ASP A 14 -1.64 6.11 -12.54
N SER A 15 -1.09 5.65 -13.68
CA SER A 15 -1.89 4.95 -14.68
C SER A 15 -2.46 3.63 -14.16
N VAL A 16 -1.75 2.90 -13.30
CA VAL A 16 -2.22 1.64 -12.71
C VAL A 16 -3.35 1.86 -11.70
N PHE A 17 -3.29 2.95 -10.92
CA PHE A 17 -4.30 3.29 -9.91
C PHE A 17 -5.51 4.04 -10.47
N LEU A 18 -5.32 4.89 -11.48
CA LEU A 18 -6.36 5.75 -12.06
C LEU A 18 -7.01 5.17 -13.31
N SER A 19 -6.36 4.24 -14.01
CA SER A 19 -7.06 3.52 -15.08
C SER A 19 -8.13 2.63 -14.43
N ASN A 20 -9.39 2.80 -14.86
CA ASN A 20 -10.47 1.90 -14.47
C ASN A 20 -9.94 0.47 -14.59
N PHE A 21 -10.06 -0.30 -13.49
CA PHE A 21 -9.55 -1.67 -13.24
C PHE A 21 -9.82 -2.73 -14.34
N SER A 22 -10.39 -2.31 -15.46
CA SER A 22 -10.74 -3.07 -16.66
C SER A 22 -9.54 -3.61 -17.46
N LYS A 23 -8.29 -3.16 -17.20
CA LYS A 23 -7.10 -3.80 -17.78
C LYS A 23 -6.70 -5.01 -16.95
N LYS A 24 -7.07 -6.18 -17.48
CA LYS A 24 -6.93 -7.57 -17.00
C LYS A 24 -5.50 -8.06 -16.65
N ASP A 25 -4.55 -7.20 -16.29
CA ASP A 25 -3.19 -7.65 -15.98
C ASP A 25 -2.99 -8.08 -14.52
N GLY A 26 -4.05 -8.10 -13.69
CA GLY A 26 -4.01 -8.62 -12.31
C GLY A 26 -3.05 -7.87 -11.37
N LYS A 27 -2.49 -6.75 -11.82
CA LYS A 27 -1.52 -5.92 -11.10
C LYS A 27 -2.14 -4.68 -10.44
N SER A 28 -3.43 -4.43 -10.66
CA SER A 28 -4.15 -3.30 -10.08
C SER A 28 -4.80 -3.72 -8.76
N ILE A 29 -4.63 -2.90 -7.72
CA ILE A 29 -5.23 -3.10 -6.39
C ILE A 29 -6.28 -2.01 -6.18
N SER A 30 -7.52 -2.40 -5.85
CA SER A 30 -8.59 -1.44 -5.60
C SER A 30 -8.34 -0.64 -4.32
N VAL A 31 -8.88 0.58 -4.27
CA VAL A 31 -8.82 1.40 -3.05
C VAL A 31 -9.49 0.67 -1.88
N GLU A 32 -10.60 -0.03 -2.13
CA GLU A 32 -11.27 -0.88 -1.15
C GLU A 32 -10.32 -1.95 -0.59
N THR A 33 -9.63 -2.69 -1.45
CA THR A 33 -8.64 -3.69 -1.04
C THR A 33 -7.48 -3.10 -0.25
N LEU A 34 -7.02 -1.88 -0.59
CA LEU A 34 -6.00 -1.19 0.18
C LEU A 34 -6.49 -0.82 1.58
N VAL A 35 -7.73 -0.35 1.70
CA VAL A 35 -8.37 -0.03 2.98
C VAL A 35 -8.55 -1.29 3.82
N ASP A 36 -9.05 -2.37 3.23
CA ASP A 36 -9.17 -3.67 3.92
C ASP A 36 -7.81 -4.16 4.44
N THR A 37 -6.77 -4.03 3.61
CA THR A 37 -5.39 -4.41 3.99
C THR A 37 -4.87 -3.55 5.14
N LEU A 38 -5.13 -2.24 5.10
CA LEU A 38 -4.74 -1.32 6.17
C LEU A 38 -5.43 -1.66 7.49
N ILE A 39 -6.72 -1.98 7.45
CA ILE A 39 -7.50 -2.36 8.64
C ILE A 39 -6.97 -3.65 9.25
N VAL A 40 -6.73 -4.69 8.43
CA VAL A 40 -6.19 -5.97 8.91
C VAL A 40 -4.79 -5.79 9.51
N LEU A 41 -3.94 -4.98 8.87
CA LEU A 41 -2.61 -4.66 9.40
C LEU A 41 -2.71 -3.93 10.75
N TYR A 42 -3.60 -2.94 10.86
CA TYR A 42 -3.81 -2.20 12.09
C TYR A 42 -4.29 -3.10 13.24
N ASP A 43 -5.27 -3.97 12.97
CA ASP A 43 -5.79 -4.92 13.96
C ASP A 43 -4.71 -5.90 14.44
N GLU A 44 -3.94 -6.48 13.53
CA GLU A 44 -2.84 -7.39 13.88
C GLU A 44 -1.75 -6.66 14.68
N CYS A 45 -1.40 -5.43 14.30
CA CYS A 45 -0.47 -4.60 15.07
C CYS A 45 -1.00 -4.31 16.47
N CYS A 46 -2.31 -4.11 16.64
CA CYS A 46 -2.92 -3.87 17.94
C CYS A 46 -2.86 -5.10 18.86
N ASN A 47 -3.09 -6.28 18.29
CA ASN A 47 -3.24 -7.53 19.04
C ASN A 47 -1.94 -8.34 19.17
N SER A 48 -0.89 -7.99 18.42
CA SER A 48 0.42 -8.65 18.46
C SER A 48 1.31 -8.15 19.60
N SER A 49 2.27 -8.97 20.02
CA SER A 49 3.37 -8.54 20.92
C SER A 49 4.22 -7.41 20.31
N LEU A 50 4.21 -7.27 18.98
CA LEU A 50 4.88 -6.21 18.24
C LEU A 50 4.38 -4.81 18.61
N ARG A 51 3.18 -4.66 19.20
CA ARG A 51 2.66 -3.37 19.67
C ARG A 51 3.59 -2.61 20.62
N ARG A 52 4.53 -3.31 21.26
CA ARG A 52 5.54 -2.74 22.17
C ARG A 52 6.76 -2.17 21.45
N GLU A 53 6.97 -2.52 20.18
CA GLU A 53 8.04 -1.97 19.36
C GLU A 53 7.74 -0.51 19.04
N LYS A 54 8.70 0.37 19.29
CA LYS A 54 8.53 1.83 19.14
C LYS A 54 7.93 2.22 17.79
N THR A 55 8.38 1.58 16.71
CA THR A 55 7.89 1.84 15.35
C THR A 55 6.43 1.45 15.16
N VAL A 56 6.02 0.31 15.72
CA VAL A 56 4.64 -0.19 15.64
C VAL A 56 3.72 0.61 16.56
N THR A 57 4.18 0.98 17.76
CA THR A 57 3.45 1.90 18.64
C THR A 57 3.18 3.23 17.92
N SER A 58 4.21 3.82 17.30
CA SER A 58 4.03 5.06 16.54
C SER A 58 3.09 4.92 15.35
N PHE A 59 3.04 3.75 14.70
CA PHE A 59 2.07 3.48 13.64
C PHE A 59 0.63 3.38 14.15
N ILE A 60 0.41 2.78 15.33
CA ILE A 60 -0.94 2.61 15.91
C ILE A 60 -1.50 3.94 16.44
N GLU A 61 -0.63 4.83 16.93
CA GLU A 61 -1.01 6.10 17.58
C GLU A 61 -1.21 7.28 16.62
N TYR A 62 -0.76 7.17 15.36
CA TYR A 62 -0.86 8.23 14.34
C TYR A 62 -2.14 8.07 13.51
#